data_AF-A0A915MTU8-F1
#
_entry.id   AF-A0A915MTU8-F1
#
_cell.length_a   1.000
_cell.length_b   1.000
_cell.length_c   1.000
_cell.angle_alpha   90.00
_cell.angle_beta   90.00
_cell.angle_gamma   90.00
#
_symmetry.space_group_name_H-M   'P 1'
#
loop_
_entity.id
_entity.type
_entity.pdbx_description
1 polymer ?
#
loop_
_entity_poly.entity_id
_entity_poly.type
_entity_poly.pdbx_seq_one_letter_code
_entity_poly.pdbx_strand_id
1 'polypeptide(L)'
;ASGVVGKDVVQLLTDACRRKNIAVNVVALVNDTVGTMLACSFFDPDCSIGLIVGTGSNACYMERLQNITKLNDGLPEEMCINCELGAFGDDGKIDKYRTVHDRTLDANSINPRKQTFEKMISGMYLGELVRLVLVELAGAGLLFSGSAVTSSAIGKQGSFSTRILSEVERYVLESEKPLHKIGLLLSDNGIASPSSTDCAVVVYFKLVLSEDGSGRGAAVAAAVAIRLAGAGVKK
;
A
#
# COMPACT_ATOMS: atom_id res chain seq x y z
N ALA A 1 -9.38 -17.61 -4.07
CA ALA A 1 -10.52 -18.49 -4.40
C ALA A 1 -10.37 -18.96 -5.85
N SER A 2 -10.18 -20.26 -6.09
CA SER A 2 -10.13 -20.79 -7.46
C SER A 2 -11.53 -20.74 -8.11
N GLY A 3 -11.58 -20.47 -9.41
CA GLY A 3 -12.83 -20.50 -10.19
C GLY A 3 -13.80 -19.33 -9.96
N VAL A 4 -13.32 -18.18 -9.47
CA VAL A 4 -14.12 -16.94 -9.32
C VAL A 4 -13.82 -15.90 -10.40
N VAL A 5 -12.60 -15.86 -10.92
CA VAL A 5 -12.20 -14.90 -11.98
C VAL A 5 -13.11 -15.05 -13.20
N GLY A 6 -13.64 -13.92 -13.69
CA GLY A 6 -14.56 -13.88 -14.84
C GLY A 6 -16.02 -14.17 -14.51
N LYS A 7 -16.37 -14.39 -13.23
CA LYS A 7 -17.76 -14.59 -12.79
C LYS A 7 -18.32 -13.33 -12.14
N ASP A 8 -19.63 -13.15 -12.26
CA ASP A 8 -20.37 -12.14 -11.51
C ASP A 8 -20.45 -12.54 -10.02
N VAL A 9 -19.75 -11.79 -9.19
CA VAL A 9 -19.70 -12.02 -7.74
C VAL A 9 -21.03 -11.73 -7.04
N VAL A 10 -21.88 -10.86 -7.60
CA VAL A 10 -23.23 -10.61 -7.08
C VAL A 10 -24.07 -11.87 -7.25
N GLN A 11 -24.05 -12.47 -8.44
CA GLN A 11 -24.76 -13.72 -8.70
C GLN A 11 -24.26 -14.87 -7.80
N LEU A 12 -22.94 -14.99 -7.61
CA LEU A 12 -22.36 -16.00 -6.72
C LEU A 12 -22.83 -15.85 -5.27
N LEU A 13 -22.92 -14.61 -4.77
CA LEU A 13 -23.43 -14.31 -3.43
C LEU A 13 -24.94 -14.59 -3.34
N THR A 14 -25.73 -14.13 -4.32
CA THR A 14 -27.17 -14.36 -4.37
C THR A 14 -27.50 -15.85 -4.37
N ASP A 15 -26.77 -16.67 -5.14
CA ASP A 15 -26.97 -18.12 -5.15
C ASP A 15 -26.55 -18.77 -3.83
N ALA A 16 -25.52 -18.25 -3.16
CA ALA A 16 -25.14 -18.70 -1.81
C ALA A 16 -26.22 -18.39 -0.77
N CYS A 17 -26.81 -17.19 -0.81
CA CYS A 17 -27.93 -16.80 0.04
C CYS A 17 -29.16 -17.68 -0.21
N ARG A 18 -29.50 -17.95 -1.49
CA ARG A 18 -30.60 -18.85 -1.87
C ARG A 18 -30.43 -20.26 -1.31
N ARG A 19 -29.23 -20.85 -1.44
CA ARG A 19 -28.92 -22.19 -0.86
C ARG A 19 -29.11 -22.25 0.66
N LYS A 20 -29.06 -21.10 1.34
CA LYS A 20 -29.23 -20.97 2.79
C LYS A 20 -30.61 -20.45 3.19
N ASN A 21 -31.54 -20.29 2.23
CA ASN A 21 -32.85 -19.68 2.44
C ASN A 21 -32.78 -18.27 3.08
N ILE A 22 -31.74 -17.50 2.77
CA ILE A 22 -31.58 -16.12 3.25
C ILE A 22 -32.10 -15.18 2.16
N ALA A 23 -33.10 -14.36 2.49
CA ALA A 23 -33.63 -13.34 1.60
C ALA A 23 -32.75 -12.08 1.65
N VAL A 24 -31.97 -11.84 0.61
CA VAL A 24 -31.15 -10.63 0.44
C VAL A 24 -31.39 -10.06 -0.95
N ASN A 25 -31.58 -8.75 -1.04
CA ASN A 25 -31.59 -8.01 -2.29
C ASN A 25 -30.27 -7.25 -2.45
N VAL A 26 -29.40 -7.70 -3.35
CA VAL A 26 -28.10 -7.06 -3.60
C VAL A 26 -28.29 -5.96 -4.63
N VAL A 27 -28.23 -4.70 -4.19
CA VAL A 27 -28.51 -3.52 -5.03
C VAL A 27 -27.26 -2.84 -5.58
N ALA A 28 -26.09 -3.09 -4.97
CA ALA A 28 -24.84 -2.49 -5.38
C ALA A 28 -23.66 -3.41 -5.04
N LEU A 29 -22.66 -3.38 -5.92
CA LEU A 29 -21.31 -3.88 -5.67
C LEU A 29 -20.39 -2.66 -5.73
N VAL A 30 -19.64 -2.43 -4.65
CA VAL A 30 -18.85 -1.20 -4.48
C VAL A 30 -17.41 -1.56 -4.14
N ASN A 31 -16.46 -0.84 -4.74
CA ASN A 31 -15.05 -0.91 -4.34
C ASN A 31 -14.87 -0.16 -3.00
N ASP A 32 -14.00 -0.66 -2.14
CA ASP A 32 -13.72 -0.09 -0.82
C ASP A 32 -13.36 1.40 -0.86
N THR A 33 -12.54 1.80 -1.83
CA THR A 33 -12.07 3.18 -2.00
C THR A 33 -13.21 4.12 -2.39
N VAL A 34 -14.12 3.64 -3.26
CA VAL A 34 -15.37 4.34 -3.59
C VAL A 34 -16.26 4.47 -2.36
N GLY A 35 -16.40 3.39 -1.57
CA GLY A 35 -17.13 3.41 -0.31
C GLY A 35 -16.56 4.41 0.69
N THR A 36 -15.24 4.50 0.80
CA THR A 36 -14.54 5.48 1.66
C THR A 36 -14.82 6.91 1.22
N MET A 37 -14.75 7.20 -0.09
CA MET A 37 -15.10 8.52 -0.62
C MET A 37 -16.56 8.87 -0.31
N LEU A 38 -17.50 7.96 -0.60
CA LEU A 38 -18.93 8.18 -0.38
C LEU A 38 -19.28 8.39 1.10
N ALA A 39 -18.61 7.65 1.99
CA ALA A 39 -18.79 7.84 3.43
C ALA A 39 -18.29 9.20 3.89
N CYS A 40 -17.19 9.71 3.32
CA CYS A 40 -16.68 11.04 3.61
C CYS A 40 -17.57 12.13 2.99
N SER A 41 -18.02 11.94 1.75
CA SER A 41 -18.87 12.89 1.04
C SER A 41 -20.25 13.08 1.67
N PHE A 42 -20.68 12.11 2.49
CA PHE A 42 -21.88 12.26 3.32
C PHE A 42 -21.77 13.39 4.35
N PHE A 43 -20.58 13.65 4.87
CA PHE A 43 -20.31 14.71 5.86
C PHE A 43 -19.71 15.97 5.22
N ASP A 44 -18.94 15.81 4.16
CA ASP A 44 -18.27 16.88 3.43
C ASP A 44 -18.61 16.81 1.94
N PRO A 45 -19.59 17.60 1.45
CA PRO A 45 -19.99 17.58 0.05
C PRO A 45 -18.86 17.86 -0.96
N ASP A 46 -17.75 18.47 -0.54
CA ASP A 46 -16.61 18.76 -1.39
C ASP A 46 -15.66 17.56 -1.56
N CYS A 47 -15.88 16.47 -0.79
CA CYS A 47 -15.08 15.26 -0.88
C CYS A 47 -15.31 14.55 -2.23
N SER A 48 -14.31 14.64 -3.10
CA SER A 48 -14.34 14.12 -4.48
C SER A 48 -13.22 13.12 -4.78
N ILE A 49 -12.43 12.74 -3.75
CA ILE A 49 -11.33 11.78 -3.85
C ILE A 49 -11.43 10.79 -2.67
N GLY A 50 -11.37 9.49 -2.97
CA GLY A 50 -11.11 8.43 -2.00
C GLY A 50 -9.67 7.94 -2.13
N LEU A 51 -9.02 7.68 -1.00
CA LEU A 51 -7.66 7.11 -0.96
C LEU A 51 -7.59 6.04 0.12
N ILE A 52 -7.10 4.86 -0.26
CA ILE A 52 -6.76 3.76 0.64
C ILE A 52 -5.25 3.62 0.67
N VAL A 53 -4.69 3.67 1.87
CA VAL A 53 -3.29 3.31 2.16
C VAL A 53 -3.28 2.41 3.38
N GLY A 54 -3.23 1.10 3.13
CA GLY A 54 -3.27 0.07 4.16
C GLY A 54 -2.49 -1.15 3.69
N THR A 55 -3.07 -2.34 3.80
CA THR A 55 -2.47 -3.56 3.21
C THR A 55 -2.26 -3.39 1.70
N GLY A 56 -3.27 -2.88 0.98
CA GLY A 56 -3.15 -2.43 -0.39
C GLY A 56 -3.11 -0.91 -0.50
N SER A 57 -3.00 -0.39 -1.71
CA SER A 57 -3.20 1.03 -1.97
C SER A 57 -4.02 1.27 -3.23
N ASN A 58 -5.07 2.08 -3.10
CA ASN A 58 -5.92 2.45 -4.21
C ASN A 58 -6.51 3.87 -4.06
N ALA A 59 -6.99 4.45 -5.15
CA ALA A 59 -7.68 5.74 -5.15
C ALA A 59 -8.88 5.69 -6.08
N CYS A 60 -9.87 6.52 -5.77
CA CYS A 60 -10.97 6.83 -6.67
C CYS A 60 -11.22 8.33 -6.66
N TYR A 61 -11.91 8.83 -7.68
CA TYR A 61 -12.31 10.23 -7.74
C TYR A 61 -13.57 10.43 -8.57
N MET A 62 -14.24 11.57 -8.41
CA MET A 62 -15.33 11.97 -9.30
C MET A 62 -14.79 12.57 -10.61
N GLU A 63 -15.09 11.94 -11.74
CA GLU A 63 -14.69 12.38 -13.08
C GLU A 63 -15.92 12.85 -13.86
N ARG A 64 -15.74 13.83 -14.74
CA ARG A 64 -16.79 14.26 -15.66
C ARG A 64 -17.02 13.20 -16.72
N LEU A 65 -18.28 12.87 -16.98
CA LEU A 65 -18.67 11.86 -17.96
C LEU A 65 -18.06 12.14 -19.35
N GLN A 66 -17.97 13.41 -19.77
CA GLN A 66 -17.35 13.81 -21.03
C GLN A 66 -15.88 13.36 -21.20
N ASN A 67 -15.17 13.11 -20.09
CA ASN A 67 -13.79 12.62 -20.12
C ASN A 67 -13.72 11.07 -20.17
N ILE A 68 -14.85 10.38 -19.96
CA ILE A 68 -14.94 8.92 -19.92
C ILE A 68 -15.36 8.41 -21.29
N THR A 69 -14.40 8.34 -22.21
CA THR A 69 -14.60 7.96 -23.63
C THR A 69 -15.05 6.52 -23.87
N LYS A 70 -15.08 5.68 -22.81
CA LYS A 70 -15.47 4.26 -22.88
C LYS A 70 -16.96 4.01 -22.66
N LEU A 71 -17.73 5.02 -22.23
CA LEU A 71 -19.16 4.90 -21.94
C LEU A 71 -19.99 5.68 -22.96
N ASN A 72 -21.24 5.25 -23.15
CA ASN A 72 -22.19 5.89 -24.06
C ASN A 72 -23.02 6.97 -23.34
N ASP A 73 -23.77 7.73 -24.14
CA ASP A 73 -24.64 8.82 -23.68
C ASP A 73 -25.80 8.35 -22.77
N GLY A 74 -26.40 9.29 -22.03
CA GLY A 74 -27.57 9.06 -21.16
C GLY A 74 -27.24 8.74 -19.69
N LEU A 75 -25.98 8.92 -19.30
CA LEU A 75 -25.51 8.76 -17.92
C LEU A 75 -25.43 10.12 -17.19
N PRO A 76 -25.33 10.14 -15.85
CA PRO A 76 -25.12 11.37 -15.09
C PRO A 76 -23.87 12.15 -15.53
N GLU A 77 -23.86 13.46 -15.32
CA GLU A 77 -22.76 14.35 -15.75
C GLU A 77 -21.39 13.98 -15.15
N GLU A 78 -21.39 13.32 -13.99
CA GLU A 78 -20.19 12.86 -13.30
C GLU A 78 -20.32 11.39 -12.89
N MET A 79 -19.19 10.71 -12.84
CA MET A 79 -19.09 9.31 -12.44
C MET A 79 -17.83 9.07 -11.62
N CYS A 80 -17.96 8.26 -10.56
CA CYS A 80 -16.81 7.84 -9.79
C CYS A 80 -15.94 6.87 -10.60
N ILE A 81 -14.66 7.20 -10.73
CA ILE A 81 -13.64 6.34 -11.31
C ILE A 81 -12.87 5.67 -10.19
N ASN A 82 -12.98 4.34 -10.10
CA ASN A 82 -12.00 3.52 -9.42
C ASN A 82 -10.74 3.42 -10.31
N CYS A 83 -9.61 3.91 -9.81
CA CYS A 83 -8.38 4.00 -10.61
C CYS A 83 -7.64 2.67 -10.73
N GLU A 84 -7.76 1.76 -9.75
CA GLU A 84 -6.92 0.57 -9.62
C GLU A 84 -5.42 0.91 -9.75
N LEU A 85 -4.99 1.97 -9.04
CA LEU A 85 -3.65 2.58 -9.20
C LEU A 85 -2.50 1.65 -8.83
N GLY A 86 -2.76 0.57 -8.10
CA GLY A 86 -1.74 -0.41 -7.74
C GLY A 86 -1.01 -0.97 -8.96
N ALA A 87 -1.70 -1.14 -10.09
CA ALA A 87 -1.15 -1.64 -11.35
C ALA A 87 -0.34 -0.60 -12.16
N PHE A 88 -0.28 0.65 -11.70
CA PHE A 88 0.54 1.67 -12.37
C PHE A 88 2.00 1.20 -12.45
N GLY A 89 2.59 1.27 -13.65
CA GLY A 89 3.95 0.80 -13.88
C GLY A 89 4.11 -0.67 -14.23
N ASP A 90 3.04 -1.48 -14.24
CA ASP A 90 3.10 -2.87 -14.72
C ASP A 90 3.56 -2.98 -16.19
N ASP A 91 3.36 -1.91 -16.97
CA ASP A 91 3.85 -1.77 -18.34
C ASP A 91 5.33 -1.36 -18.45
N GLY A 92 6.03 -1.23 -17.32
CA GLY A 92 7.45 -0.89 -17.24
C GLY A 92 7.76 0.61 -17.32
N LYS A 93 6.77 1.50 -17.48
CA LYS A 93 7.03 2.95 -17.62
C LYS A 93 7.72 3.58 -16.41
N ILE A 94 7.57 2.99 -15.24
CA ILE A 94 8.22 3.45 -13.99
C ILE A 94 9.44 2.61 -13.60
N ASP A 95 9.88 1.66 -14.43
CA ASP A 95 10.99 0.76 -14.07
C ASP A 95 12.28 1.53 -13.74
N LYS A 96 12.50 2.70 -14.34
CA LYS A 96 13.66 3.57 -14.03
C LYS A 96 13.67 4.12 -12.58
N TYR A 97 12.54 4.12 -11.91
CA TYR A 97 12.40 4.57 -10.51
C TYR A 97 12.44 3.41 -9.51
N ARG A 98 12.50 2.16 -10.00
CA ARG A 98 12.55 0.96 -9.15
C ARG A 98 13.98 0.61 -8.79
N THR A 99 14.22 0.50 -7.50
CA THR A 99 15.48 0.03 -6.93
C THR A 99 15.68 -1.47 -7.17
N VAL A 100 16.86 -1.97 -6.85
CA VAL A 100 17.14 -3.41 -6.77
C VAL A 100 16.20 -4.11 -5.78
N HIS A 101 15.89 -3.49 -4.64
CA HIS A 101 14.98 -4.05 -3.64
C HIS A 101 13.54 -4.14 -4.13
N ASP A 102 13.04 -3.12 -4.84
CA ASP A 102 11.71 -3.14 -5.47
C ASP A 102 11.56 -4.28 -6.48
N ARG A 103 12.64 -4.56 -7.23
CA ARG A 103 12.68 -5.65 -8.22
C ARG A 103 12.75 -7.02 -7.55
N THR A 104 13.57 -7.14 -6.50
CA THR A 104 13.68 -8.37 -5.70
C THR A 104 12.36 -8.70 -5.00
N LEU A 105 11.70 -7.71 -4.39
CA LEU A 105 10.40 -7.89 -3.75
C LEU A 105 9.35 -8.36 -4.77
N ASP A 106 9.27 -7.70 -5.92
CA ASP A 106 8.32 -8.04 -6.99
C ASP A 106 8.55 -9.45 -7.54
N ALA A 107 9.80 -9.84 -7.79
CA ALA A 107 10.15 -11.16 -8.30
C ALA A 107 9.77 -12.29 -7.32
N ASN A 108 9.78 -12.02 -6.02
CA ASN A 108 9.45 -12.98 -4.96
C ASN A 108 8.03 -12.78 -4.39
N SER A 109 7.19 -11.96 -5.02
CA SER A 109 5.81 -11.75 -4.58
C SER A 109 4.86 -12.83 -5.13
N ILE A 110 3.64 -12.88 -4.58
CA ILE A 110 2.57 -13.78 -5.07
C ILE A 110 2.10 -13.45 -6.50
N ASN A 111 2.46 -12.29 -7.01
CA ASN A 111 1.99 -11.71 -8.27
C ASN A 111 3.11 -10.92 -8.97
N PRO A 112 4.19 -11.58 -9.45
CA PRO A 112 5.30 -10.89 -10.09
C PRO A 112 4.87 -10.07 -11.29
N ARG A 113 5.48 -8.89 -11.48
CA ARG A 113 5.19 -7.92 -12.57
C ARG A 113 3.75 -7.37 -12.55
N LYS A 114 3.04 -7.54 -11.44
CA LYS A 114 1.71 -6.99 -11.19
C LYS A 114 1.71 -6.12 -9.95
N GLN A 115 0.80 -5.15 -9.89
CA GLN A 115 0.68 -4.26 -8.73
C GLN A 115 2.00 -3.52 -8.42
N THR A 116 2.72 -3.10 -9.45
CA THR A 116 4.07 -2.53 -9.33
C THR A 116 4.11 -1.32 -8.41
N PHE A 117 3.15 -0.39 -8.57
CA PHE A 117 3.07 0.80 -7.73
C PHE A 117 2.62 0.49 -6.31
N GLU A 118 1.66 -0.42 -6.14
CA GLU A 118 1.21 -0.84 -4.80
C GLU A 118 2.36 -1.40 -3.97
N LYS A 119 3.24 -2.20 -4.59
CA LYS A 119 4.42 -2.77 -3.94
C LYS A 119 5.42 -1.74 -3.42
N MET A 120 5.40 -0.54 -3.98
CA MET A 120 6.31 0.54 -3.60
C MET A 120 5.74 1.42 -2.48
N ILE A 121 4.46 1.24 -2.08
CA ILE A 121 3.75 2.18 -1.19
C ILE A 121 2.96 1.49 -0.09
N SER A 122 2.36 0.33 -0.35
CA SER A 122 1.40 -0.24 0.60
C SER A 122 2.08 -0.87 1.81
N GLY A 123 1.36 -0.87 2.92
CA GLY A 123 1.80 -1.47 4.17
C GLY A 123 1.99 -2.99 4.10
N MET A 124 1.54 -3.69 3.05
CA MET A 124 1.92 -5.10 2.86
C MET A 124 3.40 -5.24 2.48
N TYR A 125 3.99 -4.26 1.81
CA TYR A 125 5.30 -4.38 1.15
C TYR A 125 6.37 -3.49 1.75
N LEU A 126 6.02 -2.35 2.36
CA LEU A 126 7.01 -1.42 2.94
C LEU A 126 7.94 -2.09 3.96
N GLY A 127 7.39 -2.91 4.86
CA GLY A 127 8.21 -3.66 5.83
C GLY A 127 9.18 -4.63 5.15
N GLU A 128 8.76 -5.28 4.06
CA GLU A 128 9.60 -6.19 3.29
C GLU A 128 10.71 -5.46 2.53
N LEU A 129 10.45 -4.26 1.99
CA LEU A 129 11.49 -3.42 1.38
C LEU A 129 12.57 -3.05 2.40
N VAL A 130 12.17 -2.63 3.60
CA VAL A 130 13.10 -2.34 4.70
C VAL A 130 13.89 -3.58 5.08
N ARG A 131 13.24 -4.75 5.19
CA ARG A 131 13.89 -6.03 5.48
C ARG A 131 14.97 -6.37 4.45
N LEU A 132 14.69 -6.21 3.16
CA LEU A 132 15.63 -6.53 2.08
C LEU A 132 16.90 -5.67 2.17
N VAL A 133 16.76 -4.38 2.49
CA VAL A 133 17.91 -3.49 2.75
C VAL A 133 18.71 -3.97 3.97
N LEU A 134 18.02 -4.28 5.08
CA LEU A 134 18.68 -4.74 6.30
C LEU A 134 19.41 -6.07 6.11
N VAL A 135 18.86 -6.99 5.30
CA VAL A 135 19.52 -8.26 4.94
C VAL A 135 20.78 -8.01 4.11
N GLU A 136 20.72 -7.10 3.13
CA GLU A 136 21.90 -6.76 2.32
C GLU A 136 23.03 -6.19 3.19
N LEU A 137 22.71 -5.23 4.06
CA LEU A 137 23.69 -4.61 4.97
C LEU A 137 24.26 -5.62 5.98
N ALA A 138 23.43 -6.53 6.49
CA ALA A 138 23.91 -7.59 7.36
C ALA A 138 24.81 -8.58 6.62
N GLY A 139 24.49 -8.93 5.37
CA GLY A 139 25.36 -9.78 4.54
C GLY A 139 26.71 -9.14 4.22
N ALA A 140 26.75 -7.80 4.16
CA ALA A 140 27.99 -7.04 4.06
C ALA A 140 28.75 -6.89 5.40
N GLY A 141 28.23 -7.45 6.50
CA GLY A 141 28.83 -7.33 7.83
C GLY A 141 28.68 -5.96 8.49
N LEU A 142 27.85 -5.08 7.91
CA LEU A 142 27.66 -3.70 8.39
C LEU A 142 26.62 -3.60 9.51
N LEU A 143 25.72 -4.58 9.61
CA LEU A 143 24.70 -4.69 10.66
C LEU A 143 24.73 -6.05 11.33
N PHE A 144 24.24 -6.10 12.57
CA PHE A 144 23.96 -7.32 13.33
C PHE A 144 25.15 -8.30 13.39
N SER A 145 26.38 -7.76 13.44
CA SER A 145 27.64 -8.51 13.46
C SER A 145 27.81 -9.52 12.31
N GLY A 146 27.13 -9.32 11.17
CA GLY A 146 27.17 -10.23 10.03
C GLY A 146 26.40 -11.56 10.19
N SER A 147 25.93 -11.88 11.39
CA SER A 147 25.31 -13.17 11.75
C SER A 147 23.83 -13.28 11.31
N ALA A 148 23.20 -12.15 11.01
CA ALA A 148 21.76 -12.09 10.77
C ALA A 148 21.30 -12.80 9.48
N VAL A 149 22.18 -12.99 8.49
CA VAL A 149 21.85 -13.68 7.23
C VAL A 149 21.58 -15.17 7.43
N THR A 150 22.20 -15.81 8.43
CA THR A 150 22.08 -17.25 8.67
C THR A 150 21.29 -17.64 9.92
N SER A 151 21.05 -16.72 10.87
CA SER A 151 20.54 -17.09 12.20
C SER A 151 19.41 -16.22 12.79
N SER A 152 18.96 -15.15 12.10
CA SER A 152 18.00 -14.20 12.69
C SER A 152 16.65 -14.20 12.00
N ALA A 153 15.61 -13.74 12.72
CA ALA A 153 14.27 -13.56 12.19
C ALA A 153 14.21 -12.69 10.92
N ILE A 154 15.21 -11.82 10.67
CA ILE A 154 15.24 -10.92 9.51
C ILE A 154 15.46 -11.64 8.17
N GLY A 155 16.03 -12.85 8.19
CA GLY A 155 16.25 -13.64 6.97
C GLY A 155 14.95 -14.16 6.34
N LYS A 156 13.89 -14.26 7.13
CA LYS A 156 12.58 -14.75 6.68
C LYS A 156 11.78 -13.64 5.99
N GLN A 157 11.33 -13.88 4.76
CA GLN A 157 10.40 -12.99 4.05
C GLN A 157 9.16 -12.67 4.90
N GLY A 158 8.78 -11.40 4.95
CA GLY A 158 7.62 -10.91 5.71
C GLY A 158 7.81 -10.87 7.23
N SER A 159 9.01 -11.14 7.76
CA SER A 159 9.26 -11.03 9.20
C SER A 159 9.26 -9.59 9.71
N PHE A 160 9.52 -8.63 8.82
CA PHE A 160 9.50 -7.22 9.15
C PHE A 160 8.15 -6.61 8.72
N SER A 161 7.22 -6.49 9.67
CA SER A 161 5.88 -5.99 9.39
C SER A 161 5.80 -4.46 9.47
N THR A 162 4.79 -3.87 8.84
CA THR A 162 4.53 -2.43 8.92
C THR A 162 4.24 -1.96 10.35
N ARG A 163 3.78 -2.85 11.24
CA ARG A 163 3.69 -2.54 12.68
C ARG A 163 5.05 -2.15 13.27
N ILE A 164 6.12 -2.86 12.89
CA ILE A 164 7.47 -2.54 13.38
C ILE A 164 7.86 -1.13 12.92
N LEU A 165 7.54 -0.76 11.67
CA LEU A 165 7.79 0.58 11.16
C LEU A 165 7.04 1.66 11.95
N SER A 166 5.76 1.44 12.23
CA SER A 166 4.94 2.38 13.01
C SER A 166 5.42 2.52 14.45
N GLU A 167 5.85 1.43 15.11
CA GLU A 167 6.40 1.50 16.47
C GLU A 167 7.77 2.20 16.50
N VAL A 168 8.64 1.95 15.51
CA VAL A 168 9.91 2.68 15.37
C VAL A 168 9.64 4.19 15.25
N GLU A 169 8.71 4.58 14.37
CA GLU A 169 8.31 5.99 14.21
C GLU A 169 7.79 6.60 15.50
N ARG A 170 6.88 5.90 16.17
CA ARG A 170 6.31 6.35 17.44
C ARG A 170 7.38 6.53 18.50
N TYR A 171 8.34 5.60 18.61
CA TYR A 171 9.43 5.73 19.57
C TYR A 171 10.34 6.91 19.26
N VAL A 172 10.65 7.17 17.99
CA VAL A 172 11.45 8.33 17.57
C VAL A 172 10.75 9.65 17.93
N LEU A 173 9.43 9.71 17.83
CA LEU A 173 8.66 10.93 18.11
C LEU A 173 8.35 11.13 19.60
N GLU A 174 8.06 10.05 20.33
CA GLU A 174 7.45 10.12 21.67
C GLU A 174 8.36 9.66 22.80
N SER A 175 9.48 8.97 22.53
CA SER A 175 10.32 8.38 23.58
C SER A 175 11.54 9.23 23.90
N GLU A 176 11.86 9.38 25.19
CA GLU A 176 13.13 9.96 25.65
C GLU A 176 14.36 9.10 25.28
N LYS A 177 14.17 7.79 25.08
CA LYS A 177 15.24 6.83 24.76
C LYS A 177 14.84 5.97 23.56
N PRO A 178 14.70 6.56 22.37
CA PRO A 178 14.14 5.88 21.19
C PRO A 178 14.96 4.64 20.80
N LEU A 179 16.29 4.77 20.75
CA LEU A 179 17.18 3.66 20.36
C LEU A 179 17.08 2.45 21.31
N HIS A 180 16.86 2.69 22.61
CA HIS A 180 16.68 1.61 23.57
C HIS A 180 15.36 0.86 23.34
N LYS A 181 14.26 1.59 23.11
CA LYS A 181 12.95 0.99 22.79
C LYS A 181 12.98 0.22 21.48
N ILE A 182 13.69 0.75 20.47
CA ILE A 182 13.88 0.07 19.18
C ILE A 182 14.71 -1.21 19.38
N GLY A 183 15.78 -1.18 20.17
CA GLY A 183 16.56 -2.38 20.49
C GLY A 183 15.71 -3.49 21.13
N LEU A 184 14.81 -3.13 22.05
CA LEU A 184 13.85 -4.07 22.64
C LEU A 184 12.88 -4.61 21.57
N LEU A 185 12.29 -3.74 20.75
CA LEU A 185 11.38 -4.12 19.67
C LEU A 185 12.06 -5.10 18.69
N LEU A 186 13.29 -4.82 18.27
CA LEU A 186 14.04 -5.70 17.38
C LEU A 186 14.35 -7.04 18.05
N SER A 187 14.69 -7.03 19.33
CA SER A 187 14.93 -8.25 20.13
C SER A 187 13.67 -9.11 20.24
N ASP A 188 12.53 -8.49 20.54
CA ASP A 188 11.21 -9.15 20.62
C ASP A 188 10.79 -9.75 19.26
N ASN A 189 11.30 -9.19 18.17
CA ASN A 189 11.10 -9.70 16.81
C ASN A 189 12.22 -10.65 16.35
N GLY A 190 13.05 -11.17 17.26
CA GLY A 190 14.02 -12.24 16.98
C GLY A 190 15.34 -11.80 16.36
N ILE A 191 15.71 -10.53 16.52
CA ILE A 191 17.06 -10.02 16.22
C ILE A 191 17.89 -10.11 17.50
N ALA A 192 18.89 -10.99 17.53
CA ALA A 192 19.72 -11.18 18.72
C ALA A 192 20.65 -9.98 18.95
N SER A 193 20.58 -9.39 20.15
CA SER A 193 21.50 -8.38 20.65
C SER A 193 21.77 -7.20 19.68
N PRO A 194 20.72 -6.48 19.22
CA PRO A 194 20.90 -5.33 18.33
C PRO A 194 21.72 -4.23 19.03
N SER A 195 22.76 -3.74 18.36
CA SER A 195 23.58 -2.64 18.85
C SER A 195 22.86 -1.29 18.69
N SER A 196 23.36 -0.26 19.37
CA SER A 196 22.86 1.11 19.19
C SER A 196 23.01 1.59 17.75
N THR A 197 24.08 1.16 17.05
CA THR A 197 24.30 1.45 15.63
C THR A 197 23.24 0.78 14.77
N ASP A 198 22.91 -0.49 15.04
CA ASP A 198 21.86 -1.20 14.31
C ASP A 198 20.51 -0.49 14.44
N CYS A 199 20.16 -0.08 15.67
CA CYS A 199 18.94 0.66 15.94
C CYS A 199 18.90 2.01 15.20
N ALA A 200 20.02 2.74 15.14
CA ALA A 200 20.12 4.01 14.43
C ALA A 200 19.95 3.84 12.92
N VAL A 201 20.52 2.78 12.34
CA VAL A 201 20.37 2.47 10.91
C VAL A 201 18.93 2.07 10.58
N VAL A 202 18.25 1.31 11.45
CA VAL A 202 16.81 1.00 11.29
C VAL A 202 15.96 2.27 11.28
N VAL A 203 16.25 3.25 12.14
CA VAL A 203 15.58 4.56 12.12
C VAL A 203 15.82 5.27 10.79
N TYR A 204 17.07 5.31 10.32
CA TYR A 204 17.44 6.01 9.10
C TYR A 204 16.69 5.44 7.87
N PHE A 205 16.73 4.12 7.66
CA PHE A 205 16.04 3.51 6.52
C PHE A 205 14.52 3.51 6.63
N LYS A 206 13.97 3.43 7.85
CA LYS A 206 12.53 3.66 8.07
C LYS A 206 12.15 5.04 7.55
N LEU A 207 12.89 6.08 7.92
CA LEU A 207 12.56 7.46 7.55
C LEU A 207 12.63 7.65 6.03
N VAL A 208 13.72 7.22 5.40
CA VAL A 208 13.90 7.34 3.95
C VAL A 208 12.80 6.61 3.16
N LEU A 209 12.45 5.38 3.55
CA LEU A 209 11.43 4.60 2.83
C LEU A 209 10.00 5.06 3.15
N SER A 210 9.74 5.56 4.36
CA SER A 210 8.45 6.19 4.69
C SER A 210 8.26 7.51 3.93
N GLU A 211 9.31 8.31 3.76
CA GLU A 211 9.28 9.56 3.00
C GLU A 211 9.19 9.31 1.49
N ASP A 212 9.86 8.30 0.95
CA ASP A 212 9.77 7.96 -0.48
C ASP A 212 8.42 7.28 -0.81
N GLY A 213 7.93 6.37 0.04
CA GLY A 213 6.61 5.76 -0.10
C GLY A 213 5.47 6.77 0.05
N SER A 214 5.53 7.63 1.08
CA SER A 214 4.56 8.73 1.23
C SER A 214 4.69 9.78 0.14
N GLY A 215 5.91 10.08 -0.34
CA GLY A 215 6.16 11.00 -1.45
C GLY A 215 5.57 10.50 -2.77
N ARG A 216 5.67 9.20 -3.06
CA ARG A 216 5.06 8.58 -4.25
C ARG A 216 3.53 8.53 -4.15
N GLY A 217 2.99 8.18 -2.97
CA GLY A 217 1.55 8.23 -2.71
C GLY A 217 0.97 9.65 -2.81
N ALA A 218 1.66 10.63 -2.23
CA ALA A 218 1.31 12.05 -2.30
C ALA A 218 1.42 12.59 -3.73
N ALA A 219 2.40 12.16 -4.53
CA ALA A 219 2.52 12.56 -5.93
C ALA A 219 1.32 12.10 -6.77
N VAL A 220 0.78 10.90 -6.51
CA VAL A 220 -0.43 10.42 -7.20
C VAL A 220 -1.68 11.15 -6.72
N ALA A 221 -1.83 11.34 -5.42
CA ALA A 221 -2.93 12.17 -4.89
C ALA A 221 -2.89 13.60 -5.46
N ALA A 222 -1.71 14.19 -5.56
CA ALA A 222 -1.49 15.49 -6.19
C ALA A 222 -1.81 15.46 -7.69
N ALA A 223 -1.43 14.41 -8.42
CA ALA A 223 -1.77 14.27 -9.84
C ALA A 223 -3.28 14.19 -10.07
N VAL A 224 -4.01 13.46 -9.22
CA VAL A 224 -5.49 13.43 -9.22
C VAL A 224 -6.07 14.81 -8.90
N ALA A 225 -5.55 15.48 -7.85
CA ALA A 225 -6.00 16.82 -7.49
C ALA A 225 -5.75 17.86 -8.60
N ILE A 226 -4.59 17.81 -9.27
CA ILE A 226 -4.25 18.68 -10.41
C ILE A 226 -5.18 18.39 -11.59
N ARG A 227 -5.48 17.12 -11.86
CA ARG A 227 -6.43 16.72 -12.91
C ARG A 227 -7.82 17.32 -12.67
N LEU A 228 -8.30 17.29 -11.43
CA LEU A 228 -9.56 17.92 -11.02
C LEU A 228 -9.51 19.45 -11.17
N ALA A 229 -8.43 20.09 -10.74
CA ALA A 229 -8.25 21.54 -10.84
C ALA A 229 -8.18 22.03 -12.30
N GLY A 230 -7.47 21.30 -13.17
CA GLY A 230 -7.36 21.61 -14.60
C GLY A 230 -8.64 21.36 -15.40
N ALA A 231 -9.58 20.57 -14.87
CA ALA A 231 -10.88 20.31 -15.49
C ALA A 231 -11.93 21.42 -15.22
N GLY A 232 -11.57 22.47 -14.46
CA GLY A 232 -12.48 23.59 -14.18
C GLY A 232 -13.67 23.19 -13.32
N VAL A 233 -13.46 22.35 -12.30
CA VAL A 233 -14.42 22.15 -11.21
C VAL A 233 -14.64 23.52 -10.57
N LYS A 234 -15.81 24.12 -10.85
CA LYS A 234 -16.19 25.37 -10.20
C LYS A 234 -16.31 25.09 -8.71
N LYS A 235 -15.65 25.92 -7.90
CA LYS A 235 -15.98 26.11 -6.49
C LYS A 235 -17.47 26.38 -6.33
#